data_AF-A0AAD6T1N8-F1
#
_entry.id   AF-A0AAD6T1N8-F1
#
_cell.length_a   1.000
_cell.length_b   1.000
_cell.length_c   1.000
_cell.angle_alpha   90.00
_cell.angle_beta   90.00
_cell.angle_gamma   90.00
#
_symmetry.space_group_name_H-M   'P 1'
#
loop_
_entity.id
_entity.type
_entity.pdbx_description
1 polymer ?
#
loop_
_entity_poly.entity_id
_entity_poly.type
_entity_poly.pdbx_seq_one_letter_code
_entity_poly.pdbx_strand_id
1 'polypeptide(L)'
;MSPAVQPACISECQLVNWEIDTPDVKSLIKINFETMEEKGGSPYQKWFRSVATGKDAVVADTRSGEEDMFDNCRLIAWKTGKAFKPENLFFRTVDCGRLLPMHLAPFRVQIYGHDSCFKKLDEFEGGRRRWASHVLSCYIHRICVLRNMHGMGGADIPIVLTLWDDERTKRALEYWVDFSKGEWSREAQERRFEECDAFCRRQVIPSFLETDKLVRALLSDPEVGYVPPFIMFHSLPSDGNTCVLFTKPLHVPSPSLTKNGPASCNAKNCHRDGCSRIDIALSRSLVDKSHMVREWDIVHPKRTMCNLWICQVQHSSDTKLQRCQRCKEVFYCSSAHQTLDWRVHKNVCEKRS
;
A
#
# COMPACT_ATOMS: atom_id res chain seq x y z
N MET A 1 -15.46 5.26 30.43
CA MET A 1 -15.73 4.30 29.33
C MET A 1 -14.44 3.56 29.05
N SER A 2 -14.48 2.26 28.74
CA SER A 2 -13.26 1.53 28.40
C SER A 2 -12.56 2.16 27.19
N PRO A 3 -11.22 2.21 27.14
CA PRO A 3 -10.47 2.74 26.01
C PRO A 3 -10.82 2.09 24.66
N ALA A 4 -11.33 0.85 24.69
CA ALA A 4 -11.75 0.08 23.51
C ALA A 4 -12.97 0.68 22.79
N VAL A 5 -13.82 1.42 23.51
CA VAL A 5 -15.15 1.87 23.01
C VAL A 5 -15.19 3.39 22.76
N GLN A 6 -14.17 4.13 23.24
CA GLN A 6 -14.09 5.57 23.01
C GLN A 6 -13.59 5.85 21.59
N PRO A 7 -14.16 6.83 20.86
CA PRO A 7 -13.54 7.35 19.64
C PRO A 7 -12.07 7.68 19.88
N ALA A 8 -11.20 7.34 18.94
CA ALA A 8 -9.78 7.66 19.05
C ALA A 8 -9.46 8.93 18.26
N CYS A 9 -8.80 9.88 18.91
CA CYS A 9 -8.31 11.10 18.26
C CYS A 9 -6.78 11.05 18.10
N ILE A 10 -6.28 11.57 16.98
CA ILE A 10 -4.86 11.63 16.67
C ILE A 10 -4.10 12.52 17.67
N SER A 11 -4.76 13.54 18.20
CA SER A 11 -4.24 14.42 19.25
C SER A 11 -4.04 13.73 20.61
N GLU A 12 -4.73 12.60 20.84
CA GLU A 12 -4.62 11.79 22.06
C GLU A 12 -3.65 10.62 21.92
N CYS A 13 -3.06 10.44 20.72
CA CYS A 13 -2.12 9.37 20.45
C CYS A 13 -0.76 9.69 21.08
N GLN A 14 -0.22 8.72 21.80
CA GLN A 14 1.08 8.85 22.49
C GLN A 14 2.27 8.54 21.56
N LEU A 15 2.01 7.93 20.41
CA LEU A 15 3.05 7.60 19.43
C LEU A 15 3.43 8.86 18.67
N VAL A 16 4.73 9.18 18.69
CA VAL A 16 5.29 10.34 18.00
C VAL A 16 5.37 10.03 16.51
N ASN A 17 4.91 10.97 15.69
CA ASN A 17 5.06 10.93 14.24
C ASN A 17 6.40 11.55 13.85
N TRP A 18 7.22 10.77 13.14
CA TRP A 18 8.37 11.25 12.39
C TRP A 18 8.13 11.08 10.89
N GLU A 19 7.95 12.19 10.19
CA GLU A 19 7.81 12.20 8.73
C GLU A 19 9.18 12.14 8.05
N ILE A 20 9.31 11.29 7.04
CA ILE A 20 10.50 11.21 6.18
C ILE A 20 10.40 12.28 5.09
N ASP A 21 11.49 13.03 4.93
CA ASP A 21 11.58 14.12 3.96
C ASP A 21 11.23 13.61 2.55
N THR A 22 10.30 14.28 1.86
CA THR A 22 9.86 13.89 0.51
C THR A 22 11.03 13.76 -0.50
N PRO A 23 12.05 14.64 -0.49
CA PRO A 23 13.24 14.45 -1.32
C PRO A 23 14.00 13.14 -1.04
N ASP A 24 14.03 12.67 0.21
CA ASP A 24 14.69 11.41 0.58
C ASP A 24 13.92 10.21 0.01
N VAL A 25 12.59 10.20 0.12
CA VAL A 25 11.74 9.17 -0.50
C VAL A 25 11.93 9.12 -2.01
N LYS A 26 11.93 10.29 -2.69
CA LYS A 26 12.18 10.37 -4.13
C LYS A 26 13.57 9.84 -4.50
N SER A 27 14.58 10.14 -3.68
CA SER A 27 15.96 9.67 -3.88
C SER A 27 16.05 8.15 -3.73
N LEU A 28 15.36 7.56 -2.75
CA LEU A 28 15.28 6.12 -2.57
C LEU A 28 14.61 5.42 -3.76
N ILE A 29 13.51 5.99 -4.29
CA ILE A 29 12.85 5.48 -5.51
C ILE A 29 13.83 5.53 -6.68
N LYS A 30 14.50 6.67 -6.89
CA LYS A 30 15.47 6.85 -7.97
C LYS A 30 16.58 5.81 -7.90
N ILE A 31 17.21 5.62 -6.74
CA ILE A 31 18.30 4.65 -6.54
C ILE A 31 17.84 3.23 -6.84
N ASN A 32 16.66 2.85 -6.35
CA ASN A 32 16.19 1.46 -6.41
C ASN A 32 15.56 1.05 -7.76
N PHE A 33 15.14 2.01 -8.58
CA PHE A 33 14.60 1.73 -9.91
C PHE A 33 15.60 2.09 -11.01
N GLU A 34 16.30 3.23 -10.95
CA GLU A 34 17.17 3.69 -12.04
C GLU A 34 18.60 3.14 -11.91
N THR A 35 19.26 3.35 -10.76
CA THR A 35 20.71 3.08 -10.61
C THR A 35 21.04 1.58 -10.59
N MET A 36 20.08 0.72 -10.25
CA MET A 36 20.28 -0.73 -10.20
C MET A 36 20.20 -1.39 -11.58
N GLU A 37 19.56 -0.75 -12.57
CA GLU A 37 19.48 -1.24 -13.95
C GLU A 37 20.86 -1.25 -14.63
N GLU A 38 21.66 -0.21 -14.38
CA GLU A 38 23.02 -0.05 -14.93
C GLU A 38 24.01 -1.15 -14.45
N LYS A 39 23.63 -1.95 -13.44
CA LYS A 39 24.48 -2.97 -12.80
C LYS A 39 24.09 -4.42 -13.13
N GLY A 40 23.38 -4.65 -14.23
CA GLY A 40 22.95 -6.00 -14.67
C GLY A 40 21.56 -6.42 -14.17
N GLY A 41 20.84 -5.49 -13.54
CA GLY A 41 19.44 -5.60 -13.14
C GLY A 41 19.17 -6.31 -11.81
N SER A 42 18.10 -5.91 -11.13
CA SER A 42 17.71 -6.44 -9.81
C SER A 42 16.70 -7.61 -9.92
N PRO A 43 16.57 -8.46 -8.89
CA PRO A 43 15.48 -9.44 -8.81
C PRO A 43 14.10 -8.80 -8.98
N TYR A 44 13.91 -7.60 -8.43
CA TYR A 44 12.68 -6.82 -8.61
C TYR A 44 12.47 -6.39 -10.06
N GLN A 45 13.51 -5.94 -10.78
CA GLN A 45 13.37 -5.61 -12.20
C GLN A 45 12.92 -6.81 -13.03
N LYS A 46 13.51 -7.99 -12.78
CA LYS A 46 13.11 -9.24 -13.47
C LYS A 46 11.65 -9.58 -13.15
N TRP A 47 11.25 -9.47 -11.89
CA TRP A 47 9.87 -9.69 -11.47
C TRP A 47 8.91 -8.69 -12.14
N PHE A 48 9.20 -7.38 -12.10
CA PHE A 48 8.41 -6.35 -12.77
C PHE A 48 8.26 -6.61 -14.26
N ARG A 49 9.32 -7.08 -14.93
CA ARG A 49 9.25 -7.45 -16.35
C ARG A 49 8.29 -8.61 -16.56
N SER A 50 8.42 -9.67 -15.76
CA SER A 50 7.57 -10.86 -15.83
C SER A 50 6.09 -10.51 -15.61
N VAL A 51 5.75 -9.79 -14.54
CA VAL A 51 4.34 -9.49 -14.21
C VAL A 51 3.71 -8.43 -15.11
N ALA A 52 4.49 -7.67 -15.89
CA ALA A 52 3.99 -6.57 -16.71
C ALA A 52 3.97 -6.84 -18.23
N THR A 53 4.62 -7.92 -18.69
CA THR A 53 4.82 -8.20 -20.11
C THR A 53 4.61 -9.66 -20.45
N GLY A 54 4.27 -9.93 -21.72
CA GLY A 54 4.17 -11.28 -22.24
C GLY A 54 3.01 -12.10 -21.67
N LYS A 55 3.16 -13.43 -21.69
CA LYS A 55 2.13 -14.40 -21.27
C LYS A 55 1.96 -14.48 -19.76
N ASP A 56 2.96 -14.04 -19.01
CA ASP A 56 2.98 -14.04 -17.54
C ASP A 56 2.49 -12.71 -16.95
N ALA A 57 2.09 -11.77 -17.83
CA ALA A 57 1.56 -10.49 -17.39
C ALA A 57 0.33 -10.73 -16.50
N VAL A 58 0.36 -10.17 -15.29
CA VAL A 58 -0.73 -10.31 -14.34
C VAL A 58 -1.84 -9.38 -14.77
N VAL A 59 -3.00 -9.95 -15.08
CA VAL A 59 -4.22 -9.23 -15.44
C VAL A 59 -5.21 -9.22 -14.27
N ALA A 60 -6.13 -8.26 -14.28
CA ALA A 60 -7.29 -8.29 -13.41
C ALA A 60 -8.12 -9.54 -13.71
N ASP A 61 -8.41 -10.34 -12.67
CA ASP A 61 -9.33 -11.49 -12.72
C ASP A 61 -10.64 -11.06 -12.04
N THR A 62 -11.70 -10.93 -12.83
CA THR A 62 -13.02 -10.53 -12.33
C THR A 62 -13.84 -11.76 -11.99
N ARG A 63 -13.79 -12.20 -10.72
CA ARG A 63 -14.66 -13.26 -10.17
C ARG A 63 -16.05 -12.80 -9.73
N SER A 64 -16.36 -11.52 -9.83
CA SER A 64 -17.71 -10.99 -9.56
C SER A 64 -18.40 -10.79 -10.91
N GLY A 65 -19.46 -11.56 -11.19
CA GLY A 65 -20.20 -11.60 -12.46
C GLY A 65 -20.95 -10.31 -12.87
N GLU A 66 -20.37 -9.15 -12.62
CA GLU A 66 -20.68 -7.89 -13.29
C GLU A 66 -19.70 -7.73 -14.47
N GLU A 67 -20.18 -7.28 -15.62
CA GLU A 67 -19.35 -7.00 -16.81
C GLU A 67 -18.40 -5.83 -16.52
N ASP A 68 -17.32 -6.10 -15.80
CA ASP A 68 -16.33 -5.08 -15.47
C ASP A 68 -15.45 -4.81 -16.71
N MET A 69 -15.33 -3.54 -17.11
CA MET A 69 -14.67 -3.13 -18.35
C MET A 69 -13.17 -3.49 -18.40
N PHE A 70 -12.58 -3.87 -17.26
CA PHE A 70 -11.16 -4.19 -17.12
C PHE A 70 -10.84 -5.68 -17.10
N ASP A 71 -11.80 -6.55 -17.40
CA ASP A 71 -11.49 -7.98 -17.52
C ASP A 71 -10.31 -8.17 -18.49
N ASN A 72 -9.40 -9.05 -18.09
CA ASN A 72 -8.17 -9.36 -18.78
C ASN A 72 -7.25 -8.15 -19.01
N CYS A 73 -7.33 -7.05 -18.23
CA CYS A 73 -6.42 -5.90 -18.32
C CYS A 73 -5.21 -6.02 -17.39
N ARG A 74 -4.00 -5.67 -17.85
CA ARG A 74 -2.78 -5.73 -17.03
C ARG A 74 -2.89 -4.89 -15.75
N LEU A 75 -2.43 -5.45 -14.62
CA LEU A 75 -2.34 -4.76 -13.32
C LEU A 75 -1.10 -3.87 -13.23
N ILE A 76 0.02 -4.34 -13.76
CA ILE A 76 1.22 -3.53 -13.98
C ILE A 76 1.52 -3.59 -15.47
N ALA A 77 1.85 -2.44 -16.06
CA ALA A 77 2.21 -2.37 -17.46
C ALA A 77 3.56 -1.67 -17.61
N TRP A 78 4.44 -2.31 -18.38
CA TRP A 78 5.77 -1.81 -18.67
C TRP A 78 6.10 -2.11 -20.12
N LYS A 79 6.20 -1.07 -20.94
CA LYS A 79 6.41 -1.20 -22.38
C LYS A 79 7.75 -1.89 -22.69
N THR A 80 7.74 -2.76 -23.70
CA THR A 80 8.92 -3.50 -24.16
C THR A 80 10.00 -2.52 -24.63
N GLY A 81 11.25 -2.80 -24.26
CA GLY A 81 12.41 -1.96 -24.63
C GLY A 81 12.51 -0.64 -23.88
N LYS A 82 11.59 -0.31 -22.97
CA LYS A 82 11.74 0.83 -22.06
C LYS A 82 12.58 0.47 -20.84
N ALA A 83 13.38 1.45 -20.40
CA ALA A 83 14.19 1.41 -19.19
C ALA A 83 13.32 1.21 -17.94
N PHE A 84 13.89 0.62 -16.89
CA PHE A 84 13.24 0.34 -15.62
C PHE A 84 13.15 1.60 -14.74
N LYS A 85 12.39 2.59 -15.21
CA LYS A 85 12.24 3.89 -14.56
C LYS A 85 10.80 4.11 -14.08
N PRO A 86 10.58 4.89 -13.01
CA PRO A 86 9.24 5.22 -12.53
C PRO A 86 8.29 5.81 -13.59
N GLU A 87 8.83 6.54 -14.57
CA GLU A 87 8.06 7.12 -15.68
C GLU A 87 7.56 6.08 -16.71
N ASN A 88 8.15 4.89 -16.74
CA ASN A 88 7.83 3.82 -17.68
C ASN A 88 7.03 2.66 -17.05
N LEU A 89 6.85 2.69 -15.73
CA LEU A 89 6.07 1.71 -14.98
C LEU A 89 4.69 2.28 -14.69
N PHE A 90 3.66 1.57 -15.13
CA PHE A 90 2.27 1.97 -14.95
C PHE A 90 1.53 0.94 -14.11
N PHE A 91 0.66 1.43 -13.25
CA PHE A 91 -0.12 0.62 -12.33
C PHE A 91 -1.60 0.84 -12.59
N ARG A 92 -2.34 -0.25 -12.63
CA ARG A 92 -3.79 -0.22 -12.64
C ARG A 92 -4.27 0.02 -11.23
N THR A 93 -5.05 1.06 -11.06
CA THR A 93 -5.62 1.43 -9.78
C THR A 93 -6.85 0.57 -9.48
N VAL A 94 -6.94 -0.03 -8.30
CA VAL A 94 -8.05 -0.92 -7.89
C VAL A 94 -9.34 -0.16 -7.58
N ASP A 95 -9.25 1.13 -7.29
CA ASP A 95 -10.37 2.00 -6.91
C ASP A 95 -11.05 2.66 -8.12
N CYS A 96 -10.28 3.13 -9.10
CA CYS A 96 -10.77 3.86 -10.27
C CYS A 96 -10.47 3.19 -11.63
N GLY A 97 -9.76 2.06 -11.63
CA GLY A 97 -9.43 1.29 -12.84
C GLY A 97 -8.49 1.96 -13.85
N ARG A 98 -8.01 3.17 -13.56
CA ARG A 98 -7.06 3.91 -14.39
C ARG A 98 -5.71 3.18 -14.47
N LEU A 99 -4.99 3.38 -15.56
CA LEU A 99 -3.61 2.91 -15.74
C LEU A 99 -2.66 4.11 -15.70
N LEU A 100 -2.03 4.34 -14.55
CA LEU A 100 -1.30 5.57 -14.24
C LEU A 100 0.19 5.31 -14.02
N PRO A 101 1.07 6.25 -14.40
CA PRO A 101 2.50 6.07 -14.26
C PRO A 101 2.96 6.28 -12.80
N MET A 102 3.98 5.52 -12.38
CA MET A 102 4.47 5.51 -11.00
C MET A 102 4.98 6.87 -10.52
N HIS A 103 5.65 7.62 -11.40
CA HIS A 103 6.23 8.92 -11.04
C HIS A 103 5.20 10.02 -10.70
N LEU A 104 3.94 9.87 -11.10
CA LEU A 104 2.86 10.83 -10.79
C LEU A 104 2.14 10.53 -9.47
N ALA A 105 2.62 9.54 -8.73
CA ALA A 105 2.03 9.05 -7.50
C ALA A 105 2.98 9.30 -6.31
N PRO A 106 3.31 10.57 -5.99
CA PRO A 106 4.12 10.87 -4.81
C PRO A 106 3.37 10.43 -3.55
N PHE A 107 4.13 10.13 -2.50
CA PHE A 107 3.63 9.78 -1.19
C PHE A 107 4.61 10.24 -0.11
N ARG A 108 4.08 10.51 1.08
CA ARG A 108 4.90 10.71 2.28
C ARG A 108 4.96 9.41 3.07
N VAL A 109 6.06 9.21 3.79
CA VAL A 109 6.20 8.11 4.74
C VAL A 109 6.17 8.72 6.12
N GLN A 110 5.22 8.28 6.94
CA GLN A 110 5.04 8.73 8.31
C GLN A 110 5.36 7.58 9.26
N ILE A 111 6.42 7.72 10.04
CA ILE A 111 6.85 6.69 10.99
C ILE A 111 6.30 7.05 12.36
N TYR A 112 5.38 6.25 12.86
CA TYR A 112 4.81 6.40 14.20
C TYR A 112 5.53 5.45 15.16
N GLY A 113 5.98 5.94 16.31
CA GLY A 113 6.64 5.12 17.30
C GLY A 113 6.67 5.75 18.68
N HIS A 114 6.90 4.93 19.70
CA HIS A 114 7.16 5.44 21.04
C HIS A 114 8.58 6.05 21.10
N ASP A 115 8.81 7.02 21.98
CA ASP A 115 10.13 7.67 22.13
C ASP A 115 11.28 6.68 22.35
N SER A 116 11.04 5.60 23.08
CA SER A 116 12.03 4.54 23.28
C SER A 116 12.41 3.82 21.98
N CYS A 117 11.48 3.69 21.03
CA CYS A 117 11.78 3.14 19.71
C CYS A 117 12.72 4.09 18.96
N PHE A 118 12.45 5.39 18.98
CA PHE A 118 13.31 6.38 18.32
C PHE A 118 14.69 6.48 18.97
N LYS A 119 14.79 6.44 20.30
CA LYS A 119 16.09 6.39 21.00
C LYS A 119 16.95 5.21 20.55
N LYS A 120 16.37 4.01 20.45
CA LYS A 120 17.07 2.82 19.91
C LYS A 120 17.53 3.02 18.46
N LEU A 121 16.74 3.71 17.65
CA LEU A 121 17.12 4.02 16.27
C LEU A 121 18.22 5.08 16.19
N ASP A 122 18.25 6.03 17.12
CA ASP A 122 19.32 7.04 17.22
C ASP A 122 20.66 6.41 17.65
N GLU A 123 20.62 5.32 18.42
CA GLU A 123 21.79 4.50 18.80
C GLU A 123 22.31 3.61 17.66
N PHE A 124 21.52 3.40 16.60
CA PHE A 124 21.95 2.63 15.42
C PHE A 124 23.15 3.32 14.74
N GLU A 125 24.06 2.54 14.15
CA GLU A 125 25.23 3.11 13.47
C GLU A 125 24.81 4.07 12.33
N GLY A 126 25.14 5.35 12.47
CA GLY A 126 24.71 6.42 11.56
C GLY A 126 23.29 6.97 11.82
N GLY A 127 22.68 6.59 12.93
CA GLY A 127 21.44 7.14 13.48
C GLY A 127 20.16 6.76 12.72
N ARG A 128 19.03 7.26 13.23
CA ARG A 128 17.70 6.90 12.72
C ARG A 128 17.49 7.21 11.24
N ARG A 129 18.10 8.27 10.70
CA ARG A 129 18.00 8.64 9.27
C ARG A 129 18.66 7.59 8.36
N ARG A 130 19.83 7.07 8.74
CA ARG A 130 20.52 6.00 8.00
C ARG A 130 19.75 4.70 8.10
N TRP A 131 19.23 4.39 9.29
CA TRP A 131 18.35 3.24 9.49
C TRP A 131 17.11 3.32 8.57
N ALA A 132 16.40 4.47 8.55
CA ALA A 132 15.21 4.65 7.74
C ALA A 132 15.53 4.50 6.25
N SER A 133 16.63 5.11 5.79
CA SER A 133 17.11 4.93 4.41
C SER A 133 17.35 3.45 4.06
N HIS A 134 17.98 2.69 4.97
CA HIS A 134 18.24 1.27 4.77
C HIS A 134 16.93 0.45 4.71
N VAL A 135 16.08 0.60 5.71
CA VAL A 135 14.82 -0.14 5.82
C VAL A 135 13.87 0.20 4.68
N LEU A 136 13.69 1.48 4.35
CA LEU A 136 12.85 1.90 3.24
C LEU A 136 13.40 1.45 1.89
N SER A 137 14.73 1.41 1.71
CA SER A 137 15.32 0.84 0.48
C SER A 137 14.97 -0.63 0.31
N CYS A 138 14.81 -1.39 1.40
CA CYS A 138 14.35 -2.79 1.32
C CYS A 138 12.86 -2.91 0.99
N TYR A 139 12.05 -1.88 1.29
CA TYR A 139 10.60 -1.91 1.11
C TYR A 139 10.13 -1.19 -0.16
N ILE A 140 10.96 -0.35 -0.76
CA ILE A 140 10.49 0.66 -1.70
C ILE A 140 9.76 0.06 -2.90
N HIS A 141 10.19 -1.08 -3.45
CA HIS A 141 9.47 -1.72 -4.56
C HIS A 141 8.07 -2.16 -4.16
N ARG A 142 7.92 -2.75 -2.96
CA ARG A 142 6.63 -3.22 -2.44
C ARG A 142 5.75 -2.05 -2.02
N ILE A 143 6.30 -1.04 -1.37
CA ILE A 143 5.62 0.22 -1.06
C ILE A 143 5.10 0.87 -2.34
N CYS A 144 5.92 0.94 -3.39
CA CYS A 144 5.50 1.47 -4.68
C CYS A 144 4.35 0.66 -5.27
N VAL A 145 4.40 -0.69 -5.23
CA VAL A 145 3.28 -1.53 -5.69
C VAL A 145 2.01 -1.21 -4.89
N LEU A 146 2.09 -1.28 -3.56
CA LEU A 146 0.96 -1.04 -2.66
C LEU A 146 0.34 0.33 -2.90
N ARG A 147 1.14 1.40 -2.91
CA ARG A 147 0.63 2.77 -3.13
C ARG A 147 0.08 2.97 -4.54
N ASN A 148 0.73 2.47 -5.58
CA ASN A 148 0.38 2.82 -6.96
C ASN A 148 -0.84 2.07 -7.48
N MET A 149 -1.29 1.04 -6.78
CA MET A 149 -2.60 0.43 -7.03
C MET A 149 -3.76 1.30 -6.52
N HIS A 150 -3.52 2.45 -5.90
CA HIS A 150 -4.58 3.38 -5.47
C HIS A 150 -4.51 4.69 -6.24
N GLY A 151 -5.59 5.07 -6.92
CA GLY A 151 -5.71 6.36 -7.61
C GLY A 151 -6.37 7.43 -6.75
N MET A 152 -7.12 7.04 -5.73
CA MET A 152 -7.94 7.88 -4.87
C MET A 152 -7.62 7.56 -3.39
N GLY A 153 -7.96 8.49 -2.48
CA GLY A 153 -7.68 8.34 -1.04
C GLY A 153 -6.33 8.95 -0.61
N GLY A 154 -5.87 8.56 0.57
CA GLY A 154 -4.62 9.07 1.14
C GLY A 154 -3.39 8.50 0.45
N ALA A 155 -2.50 9.39 -0.02
CA ALA A 155 -1.22 8.99 -0.57
C ALA A 155 -0.21 8.58 0.51
N ASP A 156 -0.41 9.04 1.75
CA ASP A 156 0.55 8.91 2.82
C ASP A 156 0.54 7.51 3.44
N ILE A 157 1.74 7.05 3.78
CA ILE A 157 1.99 5.67 4.19
C ILE A 157 2.41 5.68 5.67
N PRO A 158 1.49 5.36 6.58
CA PRO A 158 1.83 5.20 7.98
C PRO A 158 2.57 3.86 8.20
N ILE A 159 3.73 3.95 8.84
CA ILE A 159 4.52 2.82 9.32
C ILE A 159 4.57 2.92 10.84
N VAL A 160 3.99 1.95 11.54
CA VAL A 160 4.00 1.88 13.00
C VAL A 160 5.16 1.00 13.45
N LEU A 161 6.08 1.57 14.22
CA LEU A 161 7.17 0.84 14.85
C LEU A 161 6.65 0.08 16.06
N THR A 162 6.93 -1.22 16.10
CA THR A 162 6.58 -2.09 17.22
C THR A 162 7.80 -2.86 17.71
N LEU A 163 7.72 -3.36 18.94
CA LEU A 163 8.64 -4.38 19.47
C LEU A 163 7.95 -5.75 19.53
N TRP A 164 6.87 -5.95 18.76
CA TRP A 164 6.06 -7.17 18.75
C TRP A 164 6.72 -8.26 17.91
N ASP A 165 6.64 -9.50 18.36
CA ASP A 165 6.96 -10.65 17.51
C ASP A 165 5.79 -10.96 16.56
N ASP A 166 6.00 -11.94 15.68
CA ASP A 166 5.02 -12.32 14.66
C ASP A 166 3.68 -12.75 15.28
N GLU A 167 3.69 -13.45 16.42
CA GLU A 167 2.47 -13.91 17.09
C GLU A 167 1.66 -12.75 17.69
N ARG A 168 2.31 -11.80 18.38
CA ARG A 168 1.63 -10.59 18.87
C ARG A 168 1.09 -9.74 17.73
N THR A 169 1.88 -9.59 16.66
CA THR A 169 1.48 -8.85 15.48
C THR A 169 0.26 -9.47 14.82
N LYS A 170 0.28 -10.79 14.60
CA LYS A 170 -0.86 -11.55 14.07
C LYS A 170 -2.10 -11.39 14.95
N ARG A 171 -1.96 -11.52 16.28
CA ARG A 171 -3.07 -11.36 17.22
C ARG A 171 -3.70 -9.97 17.17
N ALA A 172 -2.88 -8.93 17.09
CA ALA A 172 -3.34 -7.54 16.95
C ALA A 172 -4.09 -7.34 15.62
N LEU A 173 -3.55 -7.84 14.50
CA LEU A 173 -4.22 -7.77 13.22
C LEU A 173 -5.57 -8.51 13.21
N GLU A 174 -5.62 -9.72 13.79
CA GLU A 174 -6.87 -10.51 13.92
C GLU A 174 -7.91 -9.78 14.78
N TYR A 175 -7.48 -9.14 15.88
CA TYR A 175 -8.36 -8.28 16.68
C TYR A 175 -9.00 -7.18 15.82
N TRP A 176 -8.20 -6.41 15.05
CA TRP A 176 -8.77 -5.33 14.24
C TRP A 176 -9.67 -5.86 13.12
N VAL A 177 -9.35 -6.99 12.50
CA VAL A 177 -10.23 -7.63 11.51
C VAL A 177 -11.56 -8.01 12.13
N ASP A 178 -11.56 -8.68 13.28
CA ASP A 178 -12.81 -9.08 13.91
C ASP A 178 -13.59 -7.88 14.47
N PHE A 179 -12.89 -6.90 15.05
CA PHE A 179 -13.49 -5.65 15.48
C PHE A 179 -14.17 -4.95 14.30
N SER A 180 -13.53 -4.90 13.13
CA SER A 180 -14.04 -4.25 11.92
C SER A 180 -15.41 -4.73 11.45
N LYS A 181 -15.81 -5.96 11.82
CA LYS A 181 -17.11 -6.58 11.49
C LYS A 181 -18.29 -5.89 12.18
N GLY A 182 -18.07 -5.25 13.33
CA GLY A 182 -19.14 -4.59 14.09
C GLY A 182 -20.15 -5.54 14.76
N GLU A 183 -19.79 -6.81 14.92
CA GLU A 183 -20.68 -7.85 15.48
C GLU A 183 -20.61 -7.95 17.01
N TRP A 184 -19.62 -7.33 17.64
CA TRP A 184 -19.37 -7.46 19.07
C TRP A 184 -20.26 -6.52 19.89
N SER A 185 -20.92 -7.07 20.93
CA SER A 185 -21.51 -6.25 22.00
C SER A 185 -20.42 -5.45 22.71
N ARG A 186 -20.81 -4.40 23.43
CA ARG A 186 -19.88 -3.56 24.18
C ARG A 186 -19.03 -4.36 25.17
N GLU A 187 -19.65 -5.26 25.92
CA GLU A 187 -18.96 -6.13 26.89
C GLU A 187 -17.99 -7.08 26.19
N ALA A 188 -18.35 -7.56 25.00
CA ALA A 188 -17.47 -8.38 24.18
C ALA A 188 -16.27 -7.58 23.65
N GLN A 189 -16.48 -6.32 23.22
CA GLN A 189 -15.40 -5.43 22.78
C GLN A 189 -14.39 -5.19 23.90
N GLU A 190 -14.88 -4.87 25.11
CA GLU A 190 -14.03 -4.62 26.28
C GLU A 190 -13.23 -5.88 26.66
N ARG A 191 -13.88 -7.04 26.75
CA ARG A 191 -13.20 -8.31 27.05
C ARG A 191 -12.16 -8.69 25.99
N ARG A 192 -12.48 -8.57 24.71
CA ARG A 192 -11.54 -8.89 23.60
C ARG A 192 -10.35 -7.95 23.59
N PHE A 193 -10.59 -6.67 23.88
CA PHE A 193 -9.52 -5.70 24.01
C PHE A 193 -8.60 -6.07 25.18
N GLU A 194 -9.14 -6.36 26.35
CA GLU A 194 -8.36 -6.77 27.53
C GLU A 194 -7.55 -8.05 27.28
N GLU A 195 -8.14 -9.05 26.60
CA GLU A 195 -7.44 -10.27 26.19
C GLU A 195 -6.23 -9.96 25.29
N CYS A 196 -6.41 -9.11 24.26
CA CYS A 196 -5.36 -8.75 23.33
C CYS A 196 -4.29 -7.87 24.01
N ASP A 197 -4.71 -6.88 24.78
CA ASP A 197 -3.82 -5.96 25.47
C ASP A 197 -3.02 -6.69 26.55
N ALA A 198 -3.62 -7.59 27.34
CA ALA A 198 -2.90 -8.42 28.31
C ALA A 198 -1.84 -9.31 27.65
N PHE A 199 -2.13 -9.85 26.46
CA PHE A 199 -1.18 -10.65 25.69
C PHE A 199 0.02 -9.81 25.20
N CYS A 200 -0.24 -8.58 24.75
CA CYS A 200 0.79 -7.66 24.25
C CYS A 200 1.53 -6.90 25.37
N ARG A 201 0.91 -6.67 26.54
CA ARG A 201 1.41 -5.82 27.65
C ARG A 201 2.66 -6.35 28.37
N ARG A 202 3.02 -7.63 28.23
CA ARG A 202 4.20 -8.17 28.93
C ARG A 202 5.50 -7.57 28.36
N GLN A 203 5.86 -6.38 28.85
CA GLN A 203 7.12 -5.63 28.67
C GLN A 203 7.43 -5.10 27.25
N VAL A 204 6.42 -4.93 26.40
CA VAL A 204 6.64 -4.49 25.01
C VAL A 204 6.05 -3.10 24.79
N ILE A 205 6.90 -2.16 24.34
CA ILE A 205 6.55 -0.79 23.99
C ILE A 205 6.66 -0.63 22.47
N PRO A 206 5.67 -0.05 21.77
CA PRO A 206 4.40 0.46 22.29
C PRO A 206 3.47 -0.67 22.75
N SER A 207 2.63 -0.34 23.72
CA SER A 207 1.55 -1.20 24.19
C SER A 207 0.49 -1.39 23.08
N PHE A 208 -0.33 -2.42 23.21
CA PHE A 208 -1.43 -2.62 22.27
C PHE A 208 -2.44 -1.48 22.36
N LEU A 209 -2.74 -0.98 23.57
CA LEU A 209 -3.57 0.22 23.75
C LEU A 209 -3.10 1.43 22.92
N GLU A 210 -1.81 1.77 22.98
CA GLU A 210 -1.26 2.91 22.25
C GLU A 210 -1.37 2.72 20.74
N THR A 211 -1.04 1.51 20.26
CA THR A 211 -1.12 1.18 18.84
C THR A 211 -2.57 1.12 18.34
N ASP A 212 -3.49 0.55 19.12
CA ASP A 212 -4.91 0.47 18.79
C ASP A 212 -5.53 1.86 18.67
N LYS A 213 -5.24 2.76 19.62
CA LYS A 213 -5.65 4.17 19.55
C LYS A 213 -5.16 4.83 18.25
N LEU A 214 -3.89 4.66 17.91
CA LEU A 214 -3.34 5.22 16.67
C LEU A 214 -4.04 4.63 15.43
N VAL A 215 -4.22 3.32 15.37
CA VAL A 215 -4.88 2.66 14.23
C VAL A 215 -6.29 3.20 14.06
N ARG A 216 -7.10 3.27 15.13
CA ARG A 216 -8.45 3.82 15.05
C ARG A 216 -8.45 5.31 14.69
N ALA A 217 -7.52 6.10 15.21
CA ALA A 217 -7.40 7.51 14.84
C ALA A 217 -7.07 7.68 13.35
N LEU A 218 -6.06 6.97 12.83
CA LEU A 218 -5.68 7.00 11.40
C LEU A 218 -6.84 6.64 10.47
N LEU A 219 -7.77 5.80 10.91
CA LEU A 219 -8.89 5.32 10.10
C LEU A 219 -10.17 6.13 10.25
N SER A 220 -10.40 6.77 11.40
CA SER A 220 -11.69 7.38 11.74
C SER A 220 -11.64 8.87 12.10
N ASP A 221 -10.49 9.40 12.52
CA ASP A 221 -10.38 10.79 12.95
C ASP A 221 -10.30 11.76 11.75
N PRO A 222 -11.21 12.74 11.63
CA PRO A 222 -11.13 13.76 10.61
C PRO A 222 -9.85 14.59 10.58
N GLU A 223 -9.25 14.85 11.75
CA GLU A 223 -8.07 15.69 11.89
C GLU A 223 -6.81 15.09 11.25
N VAL A 224 -6.81 13.78 10.96
CA VAL A 224 -5.75 13.13 10.16
C VAL A 224 -5.73 13.69 8.73
N GLY A 225 -6.86 14.20 8.22
CA GLY A 225 -6.95 14.83 6.91
C GLY A 225 -6.92 13.85 5.71
N TYR A 226 -6.75 12.55 5.95
CA TYR A 226 -6.87 11.50 4.94
C TYR A 226 -7.32 10.17 5.58
N VAL A 227 -7.55 9.16 4.75
CA VAL A 227 -7.69 7.75 5.17
C VAL A 227 -6.66 6.92 4.40
N PRO A 228 -5.69 6.28 5.07
CA PRO A 228 -4.70 5.45 4.39
C PRO A 228 -5.36 4.22 3.76
N PRO A 229 -4.95 3.78 2.57
CA PRO A 229 -5.41 2.51 2.02
C PRO A 229 -4.89 1.30 2.80
N PHE A 230 -3.76 1.47 3.50
CA PHE A 230 -3.16 0.46 4.36
C PHE A 230 -2.24 1.08 5.41
N ILE A 231 -1.99 0.36 6.50
CA ILE A 231 -1.05 0.70 7.58
C ILE A 231 0.00 -0.41 7.66
N MET A 232 1.28 -0.05 7.70
CA MET A 232 2.37 -1.02 7.86
C MET A 232 2.79 -1.10 9.32
N PHE A 233 3.05 -2.31 9.83
CA PHE A 233 3.62 -2.51 11.17
C PHE A 233 5.00 -3.10 11.02
N HIS A 234 6.02 -2.36 11.45
CA HIS A 234 7.41 -2.76 11.39
C HIS A 234 7.91 -3.17 12.77
N SER A 235 8.30 -4.43 12.92
CA SER A 235 8.94 -4.93 14.13
C SER A 235 10.44 -4.59 14.14
N LEU A 236 10.92 -3.89 15.17
CA LEU A 236 12.34 -3.49 15.31
C LEU A 236 13.32 -4.63 15.65
N PRO A 237 12.95 -5.70 16.39
CA PRO A 237 13.78 -6.90 16.52
C PRO A 237 14.33 -7.39 15.17
N SER A 238 15.57 -7.91 15.17
CA SER A 238 16.33 -8.20 13.95
C SER A 238 15.72 -9.27 13.04
N ASP A 239 14.83 -10.09 13.59
CA ASP A 239 14.08 -11.19 12.96
C ASP A 239 12.60 -10.83 12.70
N GLY A 240 12.15 -9.66 13.14
CA GLY A 240 10.75 -9.26 13.05
C GLY A 240 10.29 -8.98 11.63
N ASN A 241 9.13 -9.53 11.28
CA ASN A 241 8.49 -9.24 10.00
C ASN A 241 7.75 -7.89 10.04
N THR A 242 7.59 -7.32 8.85
CA THR A 242 6.71 -6.20 8.58
C THR A 242 5.43 -6.74 7.96
N CYS A 243 4.29 -6.39 8.52
CA CYS A 243 2.99 -6.79 7.97
C CYS A 243 2.17 -5.55 7.63
N VAL A 244 1.06 -5.78 6.93
CA VAL A 244 0.18 -4.73 6.44
C VAL A 244 -1.25 -4.98 6.91
N LEU A 245 -1.89 -3.95 7.45
CA LEU A 245 -3.33 -3.91 7.65
C LEU A 245 -3.96 -3.10 6.50
N PHE A 246 -4.69 -3.78 5.63
CA PHE A 246 -5.45 -3.15 4.55
C PHE A 246 -6.80 -2.66 5.05
N THR A 247 -7.20 -1.46 4.65
CA THR A 247 -8.45 -0.86 5.14
C THR A 247 -9.70 -1.42 4.48
N LYS A 248 -9.55 -2.11 3.35
CA LYS A 248 -10.63 -2.81 2.63
C LYS A 248 -10.07 -4.02 1.86
N PRO A 249 -10.87 -5.07 1.60
CA PRO A 249 -10.40 -6.23 0.83
C PRO A 249 -9.92 -5.89 -0.57
N LEU A 250 -10.53 -4.87 -1.20
CA LEU A 250 -10.12 -4.36 -2.51
C LEU A 250 -8.69 -3.78 -2.51
N HIS A 251 -8.17 -3.34 -1.35
CA HIS A 251 -6.82 -2.80 -1.25
C HIS A 251 -5.75 -3.87 -1.15
N VAL A 252 -6.15 -5.14 -0.93
CA VAL A 252 -5.21 -6.26 -0.91
C VAL A 252 -4.72 -6.52 -2.34
N PRO A 253 -3.40 -6.55 -2.59
CA PRO A 253 -2.88 -6.89 -3.90
C PRO A 253 -3.36 -8.27 -4.36
N SER A 254 -3.60 -8.44 -5.66
CA SER A 254 -3.93 -9.74 -6.22
C SER A 254 -2.87 -10.79 -5.82
N PRO A 255 -3.27 -11.99 -5.36
CA PRO A 255 -2.32 -13.06 -5.05
C PRO A 255 -1.41 -13.42 -6.22
N SER A 256 -1.91 -13.33 -7.46
CA SER A 256 -1.13 -13.56 -8.67
C SER A 256 0.01 -12.55 -8.83
N LEU A 257 -0.14 -11.34 -8.30
CA LEU A 257 0.90 -10.31 -8.29
C LEU A 257 1.97 -10.63 -7.23
N THR A 258 1.57 -11.08 -6.04
CA THR A 258 2.47 -11.23 -4.88
C THR A 258 3.14 -12.59 -4.77
N LYS A 259 2.53 -13.67 -5.31
CA LYS A 259 2.99 -15.06 -5.16
C LYS A 259 4.44 -15.30 -5.62
N ASN A 260 4.84 -14.68 -6.73
CA ASN A 260 6.17 -14.86 -7.33
C ASN A 260 7.09 -13.65 -7.09
N GLY A 261 6.75 -12.80 -6.12
CA GLY A 261 7.56 -11.62 -5.77
C GLY A 261 8.94 -12.02 -5.24
N PRO A 262 9.99 -11.19 -5.44
CA PRO A 262 11.29 -11.45 -4.86
C PRO A 262 11.23 -11.55 -3.33
N ALA A 263 11.86 -12.59 -2.77
CA ALA A 263 12.00 -12.82 -1.34
C ALA A 263 13.28 -12.18 -0.75
N SER A 264 13.83 -11.15 -1.42
CA SER A 264 15.10 -10.52 -1.04
C SER A 264 14.92 -9.06 -0.66
N CYS A 265 15.86 -8.56 0.14
CA CYS A 265 15.97 -7.16 0.56
C CYS A 265 16.60 -6.25 -0.51
N ASN A 266 16.65 -6.68 -1.77
CA ASN A 266 17.19 -5.96 -2.92
C ASN A 266 18.69 -5.59 -2.86
N ALA A 267 19.42 -5.95 -1.80
CA ALA A 267 20.86 -5.73 -1.72
C ALA A 267 21.61 -6.60 -2.74
N LYS A 268 22.57 -5.99 -3.47
CA LYS A 268 23.29 -6.58 -4.61
C LYS A 268 23.89 -7.97 -4.34
N ASN A 269 24.35 -8.22 -3.12
CA ASN A 269 25.00 -9.46 -2.69
C ASN A 269 24.23 -10.17 -1.55
N CYS A 270 22.91 -9.97 -1.46
CA CYS A 270 22.13 -10.70 -0.48
C CYS A 270 21.84 -12.12 -0.96
N HIS A 271 22.51 -13.10 -0.35
CA HIS A 271 22.29 -14.53 -0.56
C HIS A 271 21.40 -15.17 0.50
N ARG A 272 20.87 -14.38 1.44
CA ARG A 272 19.95 -14.87 2.47
C ARG A 272 18.56 -15.03 1.88
N ASP A 273 18.09 -16.27 1.81
CA ASP A 273 16.68 -16.58 1.58
C ASP A 273 15.83 -16.00 2.71
N GLY A 274 14.67 -15.44 2.36
CA GLY A 274 13.78 -14.79 3.33
C GLY A 274 14.24 -13.41 3.84
N CYS A 275 15.20 -12.74 3.18
CA CYS A 275 15.56 -11.35 3.55
C CYS A 275 14.43 -10.33 3.25
N SER A 276 13.38 -10.73 2.54
CA SER A 276 12.17 -9.92 2.37
C SER A 276 11.46 -9.74 3.70
N ARG A 277 11.45 -8.51 4.23
CA ARG A 277 10.80 -8.25 5.52
C ARG A 277 9.31 -7.90 5.43
N ILE A 278 8.68 -7.80 4.26
CA ILE A 278 7.22 -7.60 4.19
C ILE A 278 6.55 -8.95 3.97
N ASP A 279 5.79 -9.40 4.95
CA ASP A 279 5.03 -10.64 4.90
C ASP A 279 3.56 -10.37 4.52
N ILE A 280 3.24 -10.61 3.25
CA ILE A 280 1.86 -10.47 2.73
C ILE A 280 0.95 -11.59 3.26
N ALA A 281 1.48 -12.76 3.64
CA ALA A 281 0.68 -13.86 4.19
C ALA A 281 0.27 -13.58 5.65
N LEU A 282 1.11 -12.89 6.43
CA LEU A 282 0.75 -12.37 7.76
C LEU A 282 -0.12 -11.12 7.71
N SER A 283 -0.13 -10.41 6.59
CA SER A 283 -0.97 -9.23 6.40
C SER A 283 -2.46 -9.59 6.45
N ARG A 284 -3.30 -8.60 6.80
CA ARG A 284 -4.74 -8.77 6.99
C ARG A 284 -5.51 -7.61 6.36
N SER A 285 -6.79 -7.84 6.09
CA SER A 285 -7.71 -6.80 5.62
C SER A 285 -8.89 -6.69 6.56
N LEU A 286 -9.27 -5.45 6.89
CA LEU A 286 -10.58 -5.18 7.46
C LEU A 286 -11.69 -5.62 6.48
N VAL A 287 -12.90 -5.82 6.99
CA VAL A 287 -14.05 -6.14 6.14
C VAL A 287 -14.45 -4.97 5.26
N ASP A 288 -15.15 -5.25 4.16
CA ASP A 288 -15.74 -4.18 3.35
C ASP A 288 -16.76 -3.39 4.16
N LYS A 289 -16.83 -2.08 3.93
CA LYS A 289 -17.67 -1.14 4.70
C LYS A 289 -17.47 -1.22 6.23
N SER A 290 -16.25 -1.48 6.68
CA SER A 290 -15.92 -1.49 8.11
C SER A 290 -16.27 -0.15 8.78
N HIS A 291 -16.90 -0.22 9.95
CA HIS A 291 -17.18 0.95 10.80
C HIS A 291 -15.93 1.60 11.40
N MET A 292 -14.77 0.93 11.36
CA MET A 292 -13.50 1.52 11.80
C MET A 292 -13.00 2.58 10.83
N VAL A 293 -13.40 2.49 9.56
CA VAL A 293 -12.91 3.34 8.48
C VAL A 293 -13.99 4.36 8.19
N ARG A 294 -13.71 5.64 8.44
CA ARG A 294 -14.67 6.70 8.11
C ARG A 294 -14.99 6.68 6.62
N GLU A 295 -16.22 7.02 6.28
CA GLU A 295 -16.56 7.28 4.89
C GLU A 295 -15.71 8.44 4.38
N TRP A 296 -15.12 8.24 3.21
CA TRP A 296 -14.29 9.22 2.55
C TRP A 296 -14.88 9.41 1.17
N ASP A 297 -15.57 10.54 0.99
CA ASP A 297 -16.42 10.87 -0.17
C ASP A 297 -15.73 10.72 -1.54
N ILE A 298 -14.41 10.58 -1.55
CA ILE A 298 -13.59 10.46 -2.76
C ILE A 298 -13.56 9.01 -3.29
N VAL A 299 -13.70 7.98 -2.45
CA VAL A 299 -13.53 6.58 -2.88
C VAL A 299 -14.88 5.96 -3.29
N HIS A 300 -15.17 6.01 -4.59
CA HIS A 300 -16.28 5.26 -5.18
C HIS A 300 -15.78 3.87 -5.60
N PRO A 301 -16.16 2.79 -4.91
CA PRO A 301 -15.66 1.47 -5.25
C PRO A 301 -16.10 1.03 -6.65
N LYS A 302 -15.16 0.40 -7.37
CA LYS A 302 -15.42 -0.40 -8.59
C LYS A 302 -16.03 0.35 -9.77
N ARG A 303 -15.54 1.57 -10.06
CA ARG A 303 -15.96 2.28 -11.27
C ARG A 303 -14.78 2.59 -12.18
N THR A 304 -14.91 2.19 -13.44
CA THR A 304 -14.03 2.59 -14.53
C THR A 304 -14.07 4.09 -14.70
N MET A 305 -12.96 4.78 -14.44
CA MET A 305 -12.85 6.22 -14.68
C MET A 305 -12.17 6.53 -15.99
N CYS A 306 -12.39 7.74 -16.48
CA CYS A 306 -11.55 8.32 -17.53
C CYS A 306 -10.07 8.30 -17.08
N ASN A 307 -9.17 7.85 -17.96
CA ASN A 307 -7.75 7.68 -17.67
C ASN A 307 -7.01 9.02 -17.49
N LEU A 308 -7.57 10.12 -18.02
CA LEU A 308 -7.04 11.44 -17.74
C LEU A 308 -7.20 11.75 -16.24
N TRP A 309 -6.08 11.89 -15.54
CA TRP A 309 -6.03 11.99 -14.08
C TRP A 309 -7.02 12.99 -13.45
N ILE A 310 -7.14 14.18 -14.06
CA ILE A 310 -8.01 15.26 -13.56
C ILE A 310 -9.50 15.05 -13.84
N CYS A 311 -9.86 14.06 -14.67
CA CYS A 311 -11.23 13.84 -15.12
C CYS A 311 -11.98 12.88 -14.19
N GLN A 312 -13.02 13.37 -13.51
CA GLN A 312 -13.82 12.56 -12.58
C GLN A 312 -14.95 11.76 -13.26
N VAL A 313 -15.03 11.77 -14.60
CA VAL A 313 -16.09 11.05 -15.33
C VAL A 313 -15.90 9.54 -15.17
N GLN A 314 -16.97 8.89 -14.71
CA GLN A 314 -17.06 7.45 -14.47
C GLN A 314 -17.88 6.78 -15.57
N HIS A 315 -17.60 5.52 -15.85
CA HIS A 315 -18.46 4.68 -16.65
C HIS A 315 -19.77 4.40 -15.90
N SER A 316 -20.88 4.50 -16.63
CA SER A 316 -22.24 4.26 -16.12
C SER A 316 -23.16 3.87 -17.29
N SER A 317 -24.43 3.58 -16.99
CA SER A 317 -25.48 3.39 -18.00
C SER A 317 -25.56 4.58 -18.97
N ASP A 318 -25.40 5.79 -18.43
CA ASP A 318 -25.60 7.04 -19.15
C ASP A 318 -24.30 7.55 -19.79
N THR A 319 -23.14 7.07 -19.30
CA THR A 319 -21.82 7.50 -19.76
C THR A 319 -20.95 6.32 -20.18
N LYS A 320 -20.88 6.09 -21.49
CA LYS A 320 -19.99 5.09 -22.08
C LYS A 320 -18.61 5.69 -22.36
N LEU A 321 -17.57 5.09 -21.76
CA LEU A 321 -16.19 5.51 -22.02
C LEU A 321 -15.64 4.86 -23.29
N GLN A 322 -14.91 5.64 -24.08
CA GLN A 322 -14.21 5.22 -25.29
C GLN A 322 -12.91 4.53 -24.92
N ARG A 323 -12.72 3.31 -25.43
CA ARG A 323 -11.52 2.50 -25.20
C ARG A 323 -10.41 2.90 -26.18
N CYS A 324 -9.15 2.94 -25.70
CA CYS A 324 -8.01 3.10 -26.61
C CYS A 324 -7.97 1.96 -27.63
N GLN A 325 -8.07 2.28 -28.92
CA GLN A 325 -8.18 1.27 -29.99
C GLN A 325 -6.92 0.41 -30.14
N ARG A 326 -5.76 0.92 -29.72
CA ARG A 326 -4.49 0.23 -29.85
C ARG A 326 -4.24 -0.78 -28.73
N CYS A 327 -4.20 -0.32 -27.47
CA CYS A 327 -3.89 -1.21 -26.34
C CYS A 327 -5.12 -1.86 -25.73
N LYS A 328 -6.30 -1.24 -25.88
CA LYS A 328 -7.52 -1.69 -25.23
C LYS A 328 -7.42 -1.74 -23.69
N GLU A 329 -6.58 -0.94 -23.04
CA GLU A 329 -6.38 -1.04 -21.56
C GLU A 329 -6.80 0.20 -20.77
N VAL A 330 -7.13 1.28 -21.48
CA VAL A 330 -7.50 2.58 -20.89
C VAL A 330 -8.74 3.13 -21.57
N PHE A 331 -9.49 3.94 -20.82
CA PHE A 331 -10.79 4.45 -21.20
C PHE A 331 -10.85 5.97 -21.06
N TYR A 332 -11.60 6.64 -21.94
CA TYR A 332 -11.72 8.09 -21.96
C TYR A 332 -13.16 8.51 -22.17
N CYS A 333 -13.62 9.59 -21.55
CA CYS A 333 -14.95 10.12 -21.83
C CYS A 333 -15.04 10.87 -23.17
N SER A 334 -13.90 11.22 -23.77
CA SER A 334 -13.82 11.91 -25.06
C SER A 334 -12.48 11.70 -25.75
N SER A 335 -12.44 11.93 -27.07
CA SER A 335 -11.22 11.97 -27.86
C SER A 335 -10.27 13.10 -27.42
N ALA A 336 -10.81 14.23 -26.95
CA ALA A 336 -10.01 15.32 -26.40
C ALA A 336 -9.19 14.87 -25.18
N HIS A 337 -9.78 14.11 -24.25
CA HIS A 337 -9.07 13.57 -23.10
C HIS A 337 -8.02 12.52 -23.48
N GLN A 338 -8.31 11.70 -24.49
CA GLN A 338 -7.32 10.77 -25.04
C GLN A 338 -6.11 11.52 -25.62
N THR A 339 -6.33 12.61 -26.37
CA THR A 339 -5.26 13.44 -26.95
C THR A 339 -4.42 14.12 -25.86
N LEU A 340 -5.05 14.63 -24.80
CA LEU A 340 -4.34 15.23 -23.66
C LEU A 340 -3.47 14.21 -22.92
N ASP A 341 -4.02 13.03 -22.63
CA ASP A 341 -3.30 11.95 -21.94
C ASP A 341 -2.22 11.29 -22.81
N TRP A 342 -2.29 11.44 -24.14
CA TRP A 342 -1.36 10.78 -25.08
C TRP A 342 0.12 11.05 -24.78
N ARG A 343 0.46 12.23 -24.23
CA ARG A 343 1.82 12.58 -23.81
C ARG A 343 2.39 11.59 -22.80
N VAL A 344 1.54 11.03 -21.94
CA VAL A 344 1.87 10.04 -20.92
C VAL A 344 1.56 8.62 -21.43
N HIS A 345 0.36 8.39 -21.94
CA HIS A 345 -0.13 7.07 -22.36
C HIS A 345 0.74 6.41 -23.45
N LYS A 346 1.36 7.18 -24.36
CA LYS A 346 2.25 6.62 -25.40
C LYS A 346 3.42 5.80 -24.85
N ASN A 347 3.81 6.04 -23.59
CA ASN A 347 4.90 5.34 -22.92
C ASN A 347 4.53 3.91 -22.49
N VAL A 348 3.22 3.60 -22.38
CA VAL A 348 2.72 2.27 -22.00
C VAL A 348 1.89 1.61 -23.10
N CYS A 349 1.39 2.40 -24.07
CA CYS A 349 0.55 1.90 -25.14
C CYS A 349 1.32 0.95 -26.07
N GLU A 350 0.89 -0.31 -26.08
CA GLU A 350 1.33 -1.38 -26.98
C GLU A 350 0.10 -2.09 -27.56
N LYS A 351 0.22 -2.64 -28.76
CA LYS A 351 -0.87 -3.41 -29.37
C LYS A 351 -1.01 -4.71 -28.58
N ARG A 352 -2.22 -5.08 -28.19
CA ARG A 352 -2.47 -6.43 -27.66
C ARG A 352 -2.24 -7.44 -28.79
N SER A 353 -1.35 -8.39 -28.53
CA SER A 353 -1.12 -9.57 -29.37
C SER A 353 -2.35 -10.44 -29.46
#